data_AF-A0A563D4B5-F1
#
_entry.id   AF-A0A563D4B5-F1
#
_cell.length_a   1.000
_cell.length_b   1.000
_cell.length_c   1.000
_cell.angle_alpha   90.00
_cell.angle_beta   90.00
_cell.angle_gamma   90.00
#
_symmetry.space_group_name_H-M   'P 1'
#
loop_
_entity.id
_entity.type
_entity.pdbx_description
1 polymer ?
#
loop_
_entity_poly.entity_id
_entity_poly.type
_entity_poly.pdbx_seq_one_letter_code
_entity_poly.pdbx_strand_id
1 'polypeptide(L)'
;MRLIALLRSKYKGSVAQAIDRADSDFRYAATNILTFDQPLTETISYQVTHNNSVALSIIVNIKQDMHGAHPVSLTHFWTFDKKSGEVISLNDLTEQSEKAAGEIVEAARNNLKETIKQRRQAELDLNETITQETLSNFVIIDSGNSLA
;
A
#
# COMPACT_ATOMS: atom_id res chain seq x y z
N MET A 1 7.17 4.34 21.31
CA MET A 1 7.73 5.38 20.41
C MET A 1 8.97 4.86 19.66
N ARG A 2 8.86 3.87 18.74
CA ARG A 2 10.05 3.35 18.01
C ARG A 2 9.83 3.06 16.52
N LEU A 3 8.62 2.67 16.11
CA LEU A 3 8.35 2.32 14.70
C LEU A 3 8.20 3.54 13.78
N ILE A 4 7.50 4.60 14.19
CA ILE A 4 7.43 5.85 13.40
C ILE A 4 8.81 6.45 13.16
N ALA A 5 9.69 6.42 14.18
CA ALA A 5 11.07 6.87 14.03
C ALA A 5 11.88 5.97 13.07
N LEU A 6 11.63 4.66 13.07
CA LEU A 6 12.23 3.72 12.11
C LEU A 6 11.76 3.99 10.68
N LEU A 7 10.45 4.18 10.47
CA LEU A 7 9.87 4.53 9.16
C LEU A 7 10.48 5.83 8.63
N ARG A 8 10.56 6.85 9.50
CA ARG A 8 11.18 8.14 9.16
C ARG A 8 12.70 8.12 9.02
N SER A 9 13.42 7.09 9.47
CA SER A 9 14.89 7.06 9.37
C SER A 9 15.37 6.13 8.26
N LYS A 10 14.84 4.90 8.24
CA LYS A 10 15.29 3.82 7.37
C LYS A 10 14.46 3.69 6.08
N TYR A 11 13.19 4.05 6.11
CA TYR A 11 12.25 3.87 4.99
C TYR A 11 11.77 5.22 4.42
N LYS A 12 12.68 6.21 4.40
CA LYS A 12 12.37 7.60 4.07
C LYS A 12 11.80 7.80 2.66
N GLY A 13 12.40 7.13 1.67
CA GLY A 13 12.05 7.28 0.25
C GLY A 13 10.74 6.62 -0.16
N SER A 14 10.02 5.99 0.77
CA SER A 14 8.76 5.30 0.48
C SER A 14 7.69 5.70 1.50
N VAL A 15 7.74 5.14 2.71
CA VAL A 15 6.69 5.31 3.73
C VAL A 15 6.66 6.73 4.25
N ALA A 16 7.83 7.28 4.62
CA ALA A 16 7.87 8.63 5.17
C ALA A 16 7.46 9.66 4.13
N GLN A 17 7.95 9.54 2.89
CA GLN A 17 7.56 10.44 1.81
C GLN A 17 6.06 10.39 1.49
N ALA A 18 5.45 9.19 1.44
CA ALA A 18 4.02 9.06 1.20
C ALA A 18 3.19 9.72 2.31
N ILE A 19 3.59 9.50 3.57
CA ILE A 19 2.96 10.13 4.73
C ILE A 19 3.14 11.64 4.71
N ASP A 20 4.37 12.13 4.50
CA ASP A 20 4.68 13.56 4.51
C ASP A 20 3.96 14.29 3.37
N ARG A 21 3.76 13.64 2.21
CA ARG A 21 2.94 14.18 1.11
C ARG A 21 1.47 14.29 1.49
N ALA A 22 0.87 13.20 2.00
CA ALA A 22 -0.54 13.21 2.40
C ALA A 22 -0.82 14.25 3.50
N ASP A 23 0.06 14.33 4.50
CA ASP A 23 0.00 15.32 5.58
C ASP A 23 0.16 16.75 5.04
N SER A 24 1.08 16.97 4.10
CA SER A 24 1.24 18.28 3.45
C SER A 24 -0.01 18.70 2.68
N ASP A 25 -0.61 17.78 1.91
CA ASP A 25 -1.83 18.04 1.15
C ASP A 25 -3.01 18.35 2.09
N PHE A 26 -3.14 17.60 3.20
CA PHE A 26 -4.13 17.86 4.24
C PHE A 26 -3.94 19.23 4.88
N ARG A 27 -2.71 19.58 5.30
CA ARG A 27 -2.40 20.88 5.89
C ARG A 27 -2.67 22.02 4.92
N TYR A 28 -2.28 21.87 3.66
CA TYR A 28 -2.58 22.85 2.62
C TYR A 28 -4.09 23.09 2.53
N ALA A 29 -4.89 22.02 2.45
CA ALA A 29 -6.33 22.17 2.36
C ALA A 29 -6.95 22.76 3.64
N ALA A 30 -6.46 22.37 4.82
CA ALA A 30 -6.89 22.92 6.10
C ALA A 30 -6.61 24.43 6.22
N THR A 31 -5.49 24.91 5.67
CA THR A 31 -5.16 26.36 5.68
C THR A 31 -5.93 27.19 4.65
N ASN A 32 -6.52 26.56 3.64
CA ASN A 32 -7.23 27.24 2.53
C ASN A 32 -8.76 27.17 2.65
N ILE A 33 -9.29 26.55 3.70
CA ILE A 33 -10.74 26.54 3.93
C ILE A 33 -11.19 27.91 4.50
N LEU A 34 -12.23 28.48 3.91
CA LEU A 34 -12.73 29.83 4.28
C LEU A 34 -13.49 29.82 5.62
N THR A 35 -14.19 28.73 5.92
CA THR A 35 -14.96 28.55 7.16
C THR A 35 -14.74 27.15 7.73
N PHE A 36 -14.59 27.08 9.06
CA PHE A 36 -14.36 25.85 9.81
C PHE A 36 -15.63 25.47 10.56
N ASP A 37 -16.60 24.89 9.85
CA ASP A 37 -17.88 24.52 10.46
C ASP A 37 -17.76 23.26 11.34
N GLN A 38 -16.77 22.41 11.05
CA GLN A 38 -16.45 21.18 11.78
C GLN A 38 -14.93 20.89 11.75
N PRO A 39 -14.38 20.11 12.71
CA PRO A 39 -12.95 19.76 12.73
C PRO A 39 -12.56 18.88 11.53
N LEU A 40 -11.53 19.26 10.79
CA LEU A 40 -10.91 18.37 9.80
C LEU A 40 -10.09 17.30 10.53
N THR A 41 -10.12 16.06 10.05
CA THR A 41 -9.36 14.97 10.67
C THR A 41 -8.48 14.26 9.67
N GLU A 42 -7.26 13.93 10.08
CA GLU A 42 -6.38 12.99 9.39
C GLU A 42 -6.05 11.86 10.35
N THR A 43 -6.20 10.62 9.88
CA THR A 43 -5.80 9.42 10.59
C THR A 43 -4.86 8.61 9.73
N ILE A 44 -3.62 8.44 10.19
CA ILE A 44 -2.63 7.57 9.58
C ILE A 44 -2.42 6.38 10.51
N SER A 45 -2.72 5.18 10.01
CA SER A 45 -2.50 3.93 10.73
C SER A 45 -1.59 3.01 9.92
N TYR A 46 -0.90 2.10 10.60
CA TYR A 46 -0.04 1.11 9.98
C TYR A 46 -0.29 -0.28 10.55
N GLN A 47 -0.06 -1.30 9.73
CA GLN A 47 -0.10 -2.70 10.11
C GLN A 47 1.14 -3.40 9.58
N VAL A 48 1.85 -4.11 10.45
CA VAL A 48 2.93 -5.02 10.03
C VAL A 48 2.30 -6.38 9.74
N THR A 49 2.43 -6.88 8.52
CA THR A 49 1.83 -8.15 8.08
C THR A 49 2.85 -9.29 7.97
N HIS A 50 4.14 -8.95 7.93
CA HIS A 50 5.26 -9.87 7.91
C HIS A 50 6.52 -9.20 8.45
N ASN A 51 7.32 -9.92 9.24
CA ASN A 51 8.59 -9.41 9.78
C ASN A 51 9.51 -10.55 10.21
N ASN A 52 10.42 -10.97 9.33
CA ASN A 52 11.44 -11.98 9.65
C ASN A 52 12.86 -11.38 9.57
N SER A 53 13.91 -12.18 9.41
CA SER A 53 15.29 -11.68 9.28
C SER A 53 15.57 -10.99 7.94
N VAL A 54 14.79 -11.29 6.90
CA VAL A 54 15.00 -10.88 5.50
C VAL A 54 14.09 -9.72 5.12
N ALA A 55 12.79 -9.80 5.43
CA ALA A 55 11.79 -8.88 4.91
C ALA A 55 10.87 -8.30 6.00
N LEU A 56 10.34 -7.11 5.72
CA LEU A 56 9.33 -6.42 6.52
C LEU A 56 8.20 -5.95 5.58
N SER A 57 6.97 -6.42 5.80
CA SER A 57 5.80 -5.96 5.05
C SER A 57 4.89 -5.10 5.92
N ILE A 58 4.47 -3.95 5.37
CA ILE A 58 3.66 -2.96 6.06
C ILE A 58 2.53 -2.49 5.13
N ILE A 59 1.34 -2.38 5.70
CA ILE A 59 0.21 -1.65 5.13
C ILE A 59 0.11 -0.31 5.86
N VAL A 60 -0.03 0.80 5.14
CA VAL A 60 -0.33 2.12 5.70
C VAL A 60 -1.67 2.58 5.16
N ASN A 61 -2.57 2.93 6.06
CA ASN A 61 -3.87 3.49 5.71
C ASN A 61 -3.92 4.96 6.13
N ILE A 62 -4.29 5.83 5.20
CA ILE A 62 -4.47 7.26 5.41
C ILE A 62 -5.92 7.59 5.13
N LYS A 63 -6.61 8.10 6.14
CA LYS A 63 -7.98 8.57 6.03
C LYS A 63 -8.02 10.05 6.39
N GLN A 64 -8.52 10.87 5.47
CA GLN A 64 -8.74 12.30 5.73
C GLN A 64 -10.23 12.59 5.57
N ASP A 65 -10.82 13.18 6.60
CA ASP A 65 -12.16 13.73 6.57
C ASP A 65 -12.08 15.24 6.60
N MET A 66 -12.47 15.85 5.50
CA MET A 66 -12.42 17.30 5.31
C MET A 66 -13.82 17.93 5.29
N HIS A 67 -14.87 17.13 5.52
CA HIS A 67 -16.27 17.56 5.54
C HIS A 67 -16.73 18.37 4.31
N GLY A 68 -15.99 18.28 3.20
CA GLY A 68 -16.31 18.76 1.85
C GLY A 68 -16.55 17.59 0.89
N ALA A 69 -16.47 17.83 -0.44
CA ALA A 69 -16.93 16.87 -1.45
C ALA A 69 -16.08 15.58 -1.63
N HIS A 70 -14.89 15.45 -1.01
CA HIS A 70 -13.98 14.34 -1.30
C HIS A 70 -13.24 13.85 -0.04
N PRO A 71 -13.81 12.88 0.71
CA PRO A 71 -13.02 12.16 1.71
C PRO A 71 -11.89 11.39 1.00
N VAL A 72 -10.68 11.48 1.55
CA VAL A 72 -9.51 10.75 1.03
C VAL A 72 -9.34 9.47 1.83
N SER A 73 -9.26 8.34 1.13
CA SER A 73 -8.93 7.04 1.71
C SER A 73 -7.86 6.38 0.85
N LEU A 74 -6.62 6.41 1.33
CA LEU A 74 -5.47 5.84 0.63
C LEU A 74 -4.95 4.65 1.43
N THR A 75 -4.61 3.58 0.71
CA THR A 75 -3.91 2.43 1.27
C THR A 75 -2.63 2.21 0.47
N HIS A 76 -1.51 2.20 1.18
CA HIS A 76 -0.23 1.84 0.62
C HIS A 76 0.22 0.49 1.15
N PHE A 77 0.86 -0.26 0.27
CA PHE A 77 1.42 -1.58 0.53
C PHE A 77 2.92 -1.47 0.31
N TRP A 78 3.73 -2.05 1.17
CA TRP A 78 5.17 -2.18 0.92
C TRP A 78 5.71 -3.46 1.54
N THR A 79 6.66 -4.06 0.85
CA THR A 79 7.57 -5.07 1.39
C THR A 79 8.99 -4.55 1.24
N PHE A 80 9.76 -4.59 2.31
CA PHE A 80 11.11 -4.06 2.38
C PHE A 80 12.13 -5.17 2.59
N ASP A 81 13.27 -5.07 1.91
CA ASP A 81 14.46 -5.79 2.33
C ASP A 81 14.96 -5.17 3.63
N LYS A 82 15.12 -5.98 4.69
CA LYS A 82 15.51 -5.48 6.01
C LYS A 82 16.99 -5.10 6.09
N LYS A 83 17.83 -5.56 5.17
CA LYS A 83 19.26 -5.23 5.16
C LYS A 83 19.48 -3.86 4.53
N SER A 84 18.99 -3.63 3.31
CA SER A 84 19.13 -2.36 2.58
C SER A 84 18.11 -1.31 3.03
N GLY A 85 16.90 -1.72 3.40
CA GLY A 85 15.77 -0.81 3.64
C GLY A 85 15.02 -0.41 2.37
N GLU A 86 15.37 -0.98 1.22
CA GLU A 86 14.72 -0.69 -0.07
C GLU A 86 13.41 -1.46 -0.22
N VAL A 87 12.50 -0.92 -1.02
CA VAL A 87 11.26 -1.60 -1.41
C VAL A 87 11.61 -2.76 -2.32
N ILE A 88 11.12 -3.96 -2.02
CA ILE A 88 11.17 -5.12 -2.91
C ILE A 88 10.05 -4.95 -3.94
N SER A 89 10.43 -4.72 -5.20
CA SER A 89 9.50 -4.66 -6.32
C SER A 89 9.16 -6.06 -6.84
N LEU A 90 8.18 -6.16 -7.73
CA LEU A 90 7.91 -7.41 -8.44
C LEU A 90 9.13 -7.91 -9.24
N ASN A 91 9.94 -7.00 -9.78
CA ASN A 91 11.17 -7.36 -10.49
C ASN A 91 12.23 -7.95 -9.56
N ASP A 92 12.36 -7.42 -8.35
CA ASP A 92 13.29 -7.97 -7.36
C ASP A 92 12.84 -9.35 -6.90
N LEU A 93 11.53 -9.54 -6.71
CA LEU A 93 10.91 -10.81 -6.33
C LEU A 93 11.12 -11.90 -7.39
N THR A 94 11.13 -11.53 -8.67
CA THR A 94 11.25 -12.46 -9.80
C THR A 94 12.67 -12.58 -10.32
N GLU A 95 13.64 -11.94 -9.66
CA GLU A 95 15.03 -11.85 -10.14
C GLU A 95 15.10 -11.35 -11.59
N GLN A 96 14.24 -10.38 -11.93
CA GLN A 96 14.07 -9.77 -13.26
C GLN A 96 13.58 -10.74 -14.35
N SER A 97 13.07 -11.92 -13.99
CA SER A 97 12.48 -12.86 -14.94
C SER A 97 11.12 -12.38 -15.43
N GLU A 98 11.03 -11.97 -16.70
CA GLU A 98 9.77 -11.61 -17.37
C GLU A 98 8.75 -12.75 -17.32
N LYS A 99 9.22 -13.99 -17.45
CA LYS A 99 8.35 -15.17 -17.37
C LYS A 99 7.71 -15.29 -15.98
N ALA A 100 8.51 -15.21 -14.92
CA ALA A 100 7.99 -15.32 -13.56
C ALA A 100 7.09 -14.13 -13.18
N ALA A 101 7.43 -12.92 -13.63
CA ALA A 101 6.56 -11.75 -13.46
C ALA A 101 5.22 -11.93 -14.18
N GLY A 102 5.23 -12.44 -15.41
CA GLY A 102 4.03 -12.76 -16.18
C GLY A 102 3.17 -13.82 -15.50
N GLU A 103 3.77 -14.88 -14.97
CA GLU A 103 3.05 -15.93 -14.22
C GLU A 103 2.35 -15.37 -12.97
N ILE A 104 2.98 -14.44 -12.25
CA ILE A 104 2.36 -13.76 -11.10
C ILE A 104 1.19 -12.87 -11.54
N VAL A 105 1.36 -12.09 -12.62
CA VAL A 105 0.29 -11.24 -13.17
C VAL A 105 -0.92 -12.09 -13.57
N GLU A 106 -0.69 -13.21 -14.27
CA GLU A 106 -1.76 -14.13 -14.66
C GLU A 106 -2.42 -14.80 -13.46
N ALA A 107 -1.66 -15.20 -12.43
CA ALA A 107 -2.21 -15.74 -11.20
C ALA A 107 -3.11 -14.71 -10.46
N ALA A 108 -2.71 -13.44 -10.44
CA ALA A 108 -3.51 -12.35 -9.88
C ALA A 108 -4.82 -12.13 -10.66
N ARG A 109 -4.73 -12.08 -12.00
CA ARG A 109 -5.91 -11.96 -12.88
C ARG A 109 -6.88 -13.11 -12.68
N ASN A 110 -6.39 -14.35 -12.65
CA ASN A 110 -7.24 -15.53 -12.47
C ASN A 110 -7.95 -15.55 -11.11
N ASN A 111 -7.25 -15.20 -10.02
CA ASN A 111 -7.88 -15.05 -8.71
C ASN A 111 -9.00 -13.98 -8.69
N LEU A 112 -8.76 -12.84 -9.35
CA LEU A 112 -9.76 -11.77 -9.45
C LEU A 112 -10.97 -12.19 -10.30
N LYS A 113 -10.76 -12.89 -11.43
CA LYS A 113 -11.87 -13.43 -12.25
C LYS A 113 -12.79 -14.31 -11.41
N GLU A 114 -12.22 -15.22 -10.64
CA GLU A 114 -13.00 -16.11 -9.77
C GLU A 114 -13.73 -15.36 -8.67
N THR A 115 -13.09 -14.36 -8.05
CA THR A 115 -13.72 -13.50 -7.03
C THR A 115 -14.87 -12.66 -7.61
N ILE A 116 -14.72 -12.12 -8.82
CA ILE A 116 -15.75 -11.30 -9.50
C ILE A 116 -16.94 -12.17 -9.92
N LYS A 117 -16.69 -13.36 -10.49
CA LYS A 117 -17.75 -14.32 -10.84
C LYS A 117 -18.66 -14.62 -9.66
N GLN A 118 -18.08 -14.80 -8.46
CA GLN A 118 -18.85 -15.04 -7.23
C GLN A 118 -19.76 -13.86 -6.85
N ARG A 119 -19.41 -12.63 -7.22
CA ARG A 119 -20.16 -11.41 -6.88
C ARG A 119 -21.26 -11.02 -7.88
N ARG A 120 -21.41 -11.74 -9.00
CA ARG A 120 -22.35 -11.42 -10.10
C ARG A 120 -22.23 -9.98 -10.62
N GLN A 121 -21.02 -9.41 -10.64
CA GLN A 121 -20.75 -8.09 -11.21
C GLN A 121 -20.43 -8.18 -12.71
N ALA A 122 -20.51 -7.05 -13.42
CA ALA A 122 -20.09 -6.96 -14.82
C ALA A 122 -18.63 -7.38 -14.99
N GLU A 123 -18.31 -7.99 -16.13
CA GLU A 123 -16.96 -8.45 -16.44
C GLU A 123 -16.02 -7.24 -16.61
N LEU A 124 -15.00 -7.15 -15.76
CA LEU A 124 -13.96 -6.12 -15.80
C LEU A 124 -12.82 -6.60 -16.72
N ASP A 125 -12.30 -5.75 -17.60
CA ASP A 125 -11.08 -6.09 -18.34
C ASP A 125 -9.85 -6.02 -17.42
N LEU A 126 -9.43 -7.20 -16.97
CA LEU A 126 -8.29 -7.34 -16.08
C LEU A 126 -6.94 -7.25 -16.79
N ASN A 127 -6.90 -7.28 -18.13
CA ASN A 127 -5.63 -7.19 -18.86
C ASN A 127 -5.03 -5.80 -18.77
N GLU A 128 -5.86 -4.77 -18.87
CA GLU A 128 -5.45 -3.37 -18.70
C GLU A 128 -5.35 -2.98 -17.23
N THR A 129 -6.17 -3.60 -16.36
CA THR A 129 -6.22 -3.25 -14.93
C THR A 129 -5.09 -3.87 -14.12
N ILE A 130 -4.68 -5.11 -14.43
CA ILE A 130 -3.66 -5.86 -13.69
C ILE A 130 -2.50 -6.16 -14.62
N THR A 131 -1.49 -5.32 -14.54
CA THR A 131 -0.21 -5.43 -15.26
C THR A 131 0.95 -5.50 -14.26
N GLN A 132 2.13 -5.88 -14.76
CA GLN A 132 3.37 -5.84 -13.98
C GLN A 132 3.65 -4.44 -13.39
N GLU A 133 3.34 -3.38 -14.14
CA GLU A 133 3.48 -1.98 -13.70
C GLU A 133 2.52 -1.65 -12.55
N THR A 134 1.26 -2.07 -12.64
CA THR A 134 0.27 -1.84 -11.57
C THR A 134 0.53 -2.67 -10.31
N LEU A 135 1.19 -3.83 -10.45
CA LEU A 135 1.66 -4.68 -9.34
C LEU A 135 3.02 -4.21 -8.81
N SER A 136 3.18 -2.89 -8.65
CA SER A 136 4.44 -2.27 -8.21
C SER A 136 4.75 -2.51 -6.74
N ASN A 137 3.72 -2.65 -5.89
CA ASN A 137 3.89 -2.89 -4.47
C ASN A 137 2.98 -4.01 -3.97
N PHE A 138 3.50 -4.80 -3.03
CA PHE A 138 2.78 -5.91 -2.42
C PHE A 138 3.15 -6.05 -0.94
N VAL A 139 2.35 -6.82 -0.22
CA VAL A 139 2.66 -7.26 1.15
C VAL A 139 2.72 -8.78 1.22
N ILE A 140 3.66 -9.29 2.00
CA ILE A 140 3.63 -10.67 2.46
C ILE A 140 2.65 -10.72 3.63
N ILE A 141 1.75 -11.69 3.61
CA ILE A 141 0.82 -11.96 4.69
C ILE A 141 1.18 -13.34 5.25
N ASP A 142 1.64 -13.37 6.49
CA ASP A 142 1.78 -14.63 7.20
C ASP A 142 0.37 -15.18 7.46
N SER A 143 0.05 -16.34 6.88
CA SER A 143 -1.16 -17.06 7.29
C SER A 143 -0.99 -17.39 8.78
N GLY A 144 -1.92 -16.92 9.61
CA GLY A 144 -1.82 -16.92 11.07
C GLY A 144 -1.80 -18.28 11.77
N ASN A 145 -1.23 -19.32 11.17
CA ASN A 145 -1.12 -20.68 11.71
C ASN A 145 0.31 -21.22 11.67
N SER A 146 1.25 -20.47 12.22
CA SER A 146 2.53 -21.05 12.64
C SER A 146 3.00 -20.36 13.92
N LEU A 147 2.28 -20.63 15.01
CA LEU A 147 2.92 -20.68 16.33
C LEU A 147 3.81 -21.92 16.30
N ALA A 148 5.10 -21.72 16.01
CA ALA A 148 6.15 -22.68 16.31
C ALA A 148 6.70 -22.39 17.71
#